data_AF-A0AAX6MQA4-F1
#
_entry.id   AF-A0AAX6MQA4-F1
#
_cell.length_a   1.000
_cell.length_b   1.000
_cell.length_c   1.000
_cell.angle_alpha   90.00
_cell.angle_beta   90.00
_cell.angle_gamma   90.00
#
_symmetry.space_group_name_H-M   'P 1'
#
loop_
_entity.id
_entity.type
_entity.pdbx_description
1 polymer ?
#
loop_
_entity_poly.entity_id
_entity_poly.type
_entity_poly.pdbx_seq_one_letter_code
_entity_poly.pdbx_strand_id
1 'polypeptide(L)'
;MEKDEDLKDDPIAELITSFNELNAGVVEELDEEPSPLEFMRYVARNTPFVVRGGASDWPAVRRWTASYLRDSLAGHHVNVAVTPYGNADAPTDKDGQLVFAKPHEEEQPFSSFLDYLTSSHSSSSLESRGEVRYAQTQNDNLRNEYSSLYSQVPPSIPFARIALQKEPDAVNLWIGSSASVTALHRDNYENVYVQVAGQKHFVLLPALCQPCVNEQELEPASYVREAGDLRLQSDGGDKVPFAIWDPDNPTLRSTKYSHLARPLRVTLEPGDMLYLPAMW
;
A
#
# COMPACT_ATOMS: atom_id res chain seq x y z
N MET A 1 12.19 13.28 -29.89
CA MET A 1 13.33 13.39 -30.83
C MET A 1 14.61 13.79 -30.10
N GLU A 2 14.68 14.89 -29.33
CA GLU A 2 15.87 15.18 -28.49
C GLU A 2 16.03 14.26 -27.27
N LYS A 3 14.95 13.78 -26.64
CA LYS A 3 15.04 12.89 -25.46
C LYS A 3 15.63 11.50 -25.75
N ASP A 4 15.48 10.99 -26.97
CA ASP A 4 15.95 9.64 -27.33
C ASP A 4 17.44 9.61 -27.70
N GLU A 5 18.03 10.75 -28.11
CA GLU A 5 19.46 10.82 -28.39
C GLU A 5 20.32 10.79 -27.12
N ASP A 6 19.78 11.27 -25.98
CA ASP A 6 20.47 11.33 -24.68
C ASP A 6 20.50 9.98 -23.93
N LEU A 7 19.74 8.98 -24.40
CA LEU A 7 19.75 7.61 -23.85
C LEU A 7 20.62 6.64 -24.64
N LYS A 8 21.10 7.06 -25.82
CA LYS A 8 21.98 6.27 -26.65
C LYS A 8 23.32 6.17 -25.91
N ASP A 9 23.66 4.97 -25.44
CA ASP A 9 24.81 4.65 -24.57
C ASP A 9 24.63 4.98 -23.06
N ASP A 10 23.40 5.22 -22.57
CA ASP A 10 23.13 5.34 -21.14
C ASP A 10 22.97 3.94 -20.50
N PRO A 11 23.90 3.49 -19.62
CA PRO A 11 23.87 2.14 -19.06
C PRO A 11 22.67 1.90 -18.14
N ILE A 12 22.10 2.94 -17.53
CA ILE A 12 20.89 2.81 -16.71
C ILE A 12 19.68 2.58 -17.63
N ALA A 13 19.61 3.32 -18.74
CA ALA A 13 18.54 3.15 -19.72
C ALA A 13 18.60 1.78 -20.39
N GLU A 14 19.80 1.31 -20.76
CA GLU A 14 20.03 -0.02 -21.32
C GLU A 14 19.63 -1.12 -20.32
N LEU A 15 20.00 -0.98 -19.04
CA LEU A 15 19.64 -1.92 -17.98
C LEU A 15 18.12 -2.02 -17.81
N ILE A 16 17.41 -0.89 -17.70
CA ILE A 16 15.94 -0.86 -17.56
C ILE A 16 15.27 -1.46 -18.79
N THR A 17 15.74 -1.10 -19.99
CA THR A 17 15.16 -1.60 -21.25
C THR A 17 15.37 -3.10 -21.40
N SER A 18 16.59 -3.59 -21.15
CA SER A 18 16.92 -5.02 -21.21
C SER A 18 16.13 -5.82 -20.18
N PHE A 19 15.98 -5.30 -18.96
CA PHE A 19 15.14 -5.92 -17.93
C PHE A 19 13.69 -6.06 -18.42
N ASN A 20 13.13 -4.99 -18.97
CA ASN A 20 11.77 -4.96 -19.50
C ASN A 20 11.53 -5.87 -20.72
N GLU A 21 12.58 -6.20 -21.48
CA GLU A 21 12.52 -7.12 -22.63
C GLU A 21 12.61 -8.58 -22.19
N LEU A 22 13.34 -8.86 -21.11
CA LEU A 22 13.57 -10.22 -20.60
C LEU A 22 12.52 -10.68 -19.58
N ASN A 23 11.76 -9.75 -19.00
CA ASN A 23 10.76 -10.05 -17.97
C ASN A 23 9.33 -9.74 -18.45
N ALA A 24 8.36 -10.47 -17.91
CA ALA A 24 6.96 -10.28 -18.24
C ALA A 24 6.45 -8.92 -17.73
N GLY A 25 5.66 -8.24 -18.57
CA GLY A 25 4.95 -7.00 -18.20
C GLY A 25 3.63 -7.22 -17.44
N VAL A 26 3.43 -8.41 -16.87
CA VAL A 26 2.24 -8.81 -16.10
C VAL A 26 2.65 -9.65 -14.90
N VAL A 27 1.85 -9.61 -13.84
CA VAL A 27 2.04 -10.46 -12.66
C VAL A 27 1.50 -11.86 -12.95
N GLU A 28 2.25 -12.89 -12.56
CA GLU A 28 1.82 -14.28 -12.71
C GLU A 28 0.65 -14.59 -11.77
N GLU A 29 -0.37 -15.27 -12.29
CA GLU A 29 -1.55 -15.68 -11.53
C GLU A 29 -1.53 -17.20 -11.36
N LEU A 30 -1.67 -17.65 -10.11
CA LEU A 30 -1.67 -19.04 -9.70
C LEU A 30 -3.09 -19.44 -9.30
N ASP A 31 -3.53 -20.61 -9.76
CA ASP A 31 -4.83 -21.19 -9.39
C ASP A 31 -4.81 -21.87 -8.01
N GLU A 32 -3.62 -22.10 -7.44
CA GLU A 32 -3.42 -22.71 -6.13
C GLU A 32 -2.17 -22.16 -5.42
N GLU A 33 -2.08 -22.35 -4.10
CA GLU A 33 -0.91 -21.94 -3.32
C GLU A 33 0.36 -22.67 -3.81
N PRO A 34 1.49 -21.98 -4.01
CA PRO A 34 2.73 -22.63 -4.41
C PRO A 34 3.26 -23.50 -3.26
N SER A 35 4.00 -24.56 -3.59
CA SER A 35 4.84 -25.24 -2.60
C SER A 35 5.92 -24.30 -2.04
N PRO A 36 6.47 -24.55 -0.85
CA PRO A 36 7.58 -23.75 -0.32
C PRO A 36 8.78 -23.65 -1.27
N LEU A 37 9.07 -24.70 -2.06
CA LEU A 37 10.15 -24.68 -3.04
C LEU A 37 9.83 -23.80 -4.25
N GLU A 38 8.59 -23.83 -4.74
CA GLU A 38 8.15 -22.94 -5.82
C GLU A 38 8.17 -21.49 -5.35
N PHE A 39 7.66 -21.22 -4.15
CA PHE A 39 7.72 -19.89 -3.54
C PHE A 39 9.17 -19.36 -3.46
N MET A 40 10.14 -20.18 -3.01
CA MET A 40 11.55 -19.77 -2.99
C MET A 40 12.11 -19.38 -4.35
N ARG A 41 11.57 -19.91 -5.47
CA ARG A 41 11.98 -19.49 -6.82
C ARG A 41 11.47 -18.09 -7.15
N TYR A 42 10.32 -17.67 -6.63
CA TYR A 42 9.83 -16.29 -6.75
C TYR A 42 10.64 -15.34 -5.88
N VAL A 43 10.93 -15.73 -4.64
CA VAL A 43 11.82 -14.96 -3.73
C VAL A 43 13.19 -14.75 -4.38
N ALA A 44 13.82 -15.82 -4.90
CA ALA A 44 15.14 -15.74 -5.52
C ALA A 44 15.18 -14.88 -6.80
N ARG A 45 14.07 -14.82 -7.54
CA ARG A 45 13.92 -13.95 -8.72
C ARG A 45 13.44 -12.55 -8.37
N ASN A 46 13.01 -12.33 -7.13
CA ASN A 46 12.36 -11.11 -6.66
C ASN A 46 11.20 -10.73 -7.59
N THR A 47 10.24 -11.65 -7.78
CA THR A 47 9.09 -11.47 -8.70
C THR A 47 7.75 -11.70 -7.99
N PRO A 48 6.77 -10.78 -8.14
CA PRO A 48 5.45 -10.94 -7.53
C PRO A 48 4.62 -12.01 -8.23
N PHE A 49 3.64 -12.57 -7.52
CA PHE A 49 2.57 -13.39 -8.08
C PHE A 49 1.28 -13.18 -7.28
N VAL A 50 0.15 -13.53 -7.89
CA VAL A 50 -1.16 -13.57 -7.22
C VAL A 50 -1.65 -15.01 -7.16
N VAL A 51 -2.07 -15.50 -6.00
CA VAL A 51 -2.88 -16.71 -5.89
C VAL A 51 -4.34 -16.30 -5.92
N ARG A 52 -5.07 -16.69 -6.96
CA ARG A 52 -6.49 -16.37 -7.10
C ARG A 52 -7.30 -17.24 -6.13
N GLY A 53 -8.08 -16.59 -5.27
CA GLY A 53 -8.89 -17.26 -4.26
C GLY A 53 -8.11 -18.05 -3.19
N GLY A 54 -6.80 -17.83 -3.04
CA GLY A 54 -5.96 -18.57 -2.07
C GLY A 54 -6.45 -18.48 -0.61
N ALA A 55 -7.18 -17.42 -0.27
CA ALA A 55 -7.77 -17.20 1.04
C ALA A 55 -9.30 -17.37 1.07
N SER A 56 -9.95 -17.84 0.00
CA SER A 56 -11.43 -17.94 -0.11
C SER A 56 -12.08 -18.77 1.01
N ASP A 57 -11.31 -19.67 1.62
CA ASP A 57 -11.77 -20.54 2.70
C ASP A 57 -11.59 -19.95 4.10
N TRP A 58 -10.91 -18.81 4.22
CA TRP A 58 -10.67 -18.17 5.51
C TRP A 58 -11.99 -17.73 6.15
N PRO A 59 -12.15 -17.93 7.48
CA PRO A 59 -13.32 -17.42 8.19
C PRO A 59 -13.53 -15.92 7.99
N ALA A 60 -12.44 -15.13 7.94
CA ALA A 60 -12.49 -13.71 7.66
C ALA A 60 -13.14 -13.39 6.30
N VAL A 61 -12.68 -14.01 5.22
CA VAL A 61 -13.20 -13.79 3.85
C VAL A 61 -14.68 -14.19 3.73
N ARG A 62 -15.09 -15.26 4.41
CA ARG A 62 -16.47 -15.77 4.34
C ARG A 62 -17.46 -15.01 5.22
N ARG A 63 -17.00 -14.29 6.26
CA ARG A 63 -17.88 -13.76 7.32
C ARG A 63 -17.79 -12.25 7.50
N TRP A 64 -16.65 -11.65 7.21
CA TRP A 64 -16.46 -10.23 7.50
C TRP A 64 -17.34 -9.39 6.59
N THR A 65 -18.30 -8.74 7.23
CA THR A 65 -19.19 -7.73 6.68
C THR A 65 -19.12 -6.52 7.60
N ALA A 66 -19.58 -5.35 7.14
CA ALA A 66 -19.62 -4.17 8.00
C ALA A 66 -20.38 -4.44 9.32
N SER A 67 -21.55 -5.11 9.26
CA SER A 67 -22.28 -5.50 10.46
C SER A 67 -21.50 -6.46 11.36
N TYR A 68 -20.85 -7.46 10.78
CA TYR A 68 -20.05 -8.42 11.56
C TYR A 68 -18.88 -7.74 12.29
N LEU A 69 -18.15 -6.85 11.60
CA LEU A 69 -17.04 -6.11 12.17
C LEU A 69 -17.52 -5.15 13.26
N ARG A 70 -18.64 -4.45 13.03
CA ARG A 70 -19.28 -3.57 14.02
C ARG A 70 -19.56 -4.30 15.33
N ASP A 71 -20.15 -5.48 15.24
CA ASP A 71 -20.51 -6.27 16.42
C ASP A 71 -19.28 -6.86 17.11
N SER A 72 -18.32 -7.37 16.32
CA SER A 72 -17.10 -8.01 16.83
C SER A 72 -16.14 -7.04 17.52
N LEU A 73 -16.16 -5.77 17.12
CA LEU A 73 -15.33 -4.69 17.67
C LEU A 73 -16.18 -3.66 18.43
N ALA A 74 -17.39 -4.04 18.86
CA ALA A 74 -18.23 -3.16 19.66
C ALA A 74 -17.48 -2.71 20.94
N GLY A 75 -17.51 -1.42 21.22
CA GLY A 75 -16.82 -0.83 22.37
C GLY A 75 -15.29 -0.69 22.24
N HIS A 76 -14.69 -1.17 21.14
CA HIS A 76 -13.26 -1.02 20.89
C HIS A 76 -12.95 0.33 20.25
N HIS A 77 -11.76 0.85 20.55
CA HIS A 77 -11.19 2.02 19.88
C HIS A 77 -10.08 1.57 18.94
N VAL A 78 -9.90 2.34 17.88
CA VAL A 78 -8.91 2.09 16.83
C VAL A 78 -8.17 3.39 16.50
N ASN A 79 -6.89 3.28 16.15
CA ASN A 79 -6.13 4.42 15.67
C ASN A 79 -6.48 4.65 14.19
N VAL A 80 -6.94 5.87 13.89
CA VAL A 80 -7.37 6.27 12.55
C VAL A 80 -6.46 7.38 12.05
N ALA A 81 -5.83 7.14 10.90
CA ALA A 81 -5.17 8.17 10.12
C ALA A 81 -6.22 9.03 9.41
N VAL A 82 -6.13 10.34 9.61
CA VAL A 82 -7.02 11.35 9.02
C VAL A 82 -6.19 12.31 8.17
N THR A 83 -6.63 12.49 6.93
CA THR A 83 -5.99 13.39 5.96
C THR A 83 -7.05 14.17 5.20
N PRO A 84 -6.74 15.34 4.61
CA PRO A 84 -7.72 16.06 3.80
C PRO A 84 -8.12 15.32 2.51
N TYR A 85 -7.17 14.62 1.88
CA TYR A 85 -7.34 14.06 0.52
C TYR A 85 -7.08 12.55 0.42
N GLY A 86 -6.85 11.86 1.54
CA GLY A 86 -6.66 10.41 1.57
C GLY A 86 -5.24 9.92 1.31
N ASN A 87 -4.29 10.84 1.16
CA ASN A 87 -2.88 10.60 0.89
C ASN A 87 -2.04 10.68 2.18
N ALA A 88 -2.12 9.66 3.02
CA ALA A 88 -1.24 9.54 4.18
C ALA A 88 0.20 9.17 3.74
N ASP A 89 1.19 9.66 4.49
CA ASP A 89 2.61 9.34 4.30
C ASP A 89 3.06 9.60 2.85
N ALA A 90 2.77 10.81 2.37
CA ALA A 90 2.88 11.16 0.95
C ALA A 90 3.56 12.52 0.71
N PRO A 91 4.28 12.68 -0.41
CA PRO A 91 4.77 13.99 -0.85
C PRO A 91 3.62 14.96 -1.08
N THR A 92 3.55 16.02 -0.29
CA THR A 92 2.45 17.00 -0.31
C THR A 92 2.99 18.42 -0.45
N ASP A 93 2.32 19.24 -1.26
CA ASP A 93 2.67 20.65 -1.38
C ASP A 93 2.26 21.43 -0.12
N LYS A 94 3.22 22.16 0.43
CA LYS A 94 3.05 23.11 1.53
C LYS A 94 3.61 24.45 1.05
N ASP A 95 2.73 25.33 0.62
CA ASP A 95 3.05 26.69 0.17
C ASP A 95 4.11 26.73 -0.96
N GLY A 96 4.02 25.79 -1.91
CA GLY A 96 4.97 25.67 -3.04
C GLY A 96 6.24 24.88 -2.74
N GLN A 97 6.39 24.34 -1.52
CA GLN A 97 7.46 23.42 -1.16
C GLN A 97 6.91 22.01 -0.94
N LEU A 98 7.58 21.00 -1.50
CA LEU A 98 7.23 19.61 -1.26
C LEU A 98 7.75 19.12 0.09
N VAL A 99 6.87 18.55 0.90
CA VAL A 99 7.18 17.95 2.21
C VAL A 99 6.68 16.50 2.26
N PHE A 100 7.24 15.70 3.16
CA PHE A 100 6.70 14.38 3.48
C PHE A 100 5.61 14.54 4.55
N ALA A 101 4.35 14.42 4.15
CA ALA A 101 3.20 14.65 5.03
C ALA A 101 2.72 13.35 5.67
N LYS A 102 2.84 13.26 6.99
CA LYS A 102 2.23 12.22 7.82
C LYS A 102 0.77 12.57 8.15
N PRO A 103 -0.11 11.58 8.31
CA PRO A 103 -1.50 11.82 8.66
C PRO A 103 -1.64 12.41 10.07
N HIS A 104 -2.81 12.99 10.35
CA HIS A 104 -3.25 13.23 11.72
C HIS A 104 -3.77 11.92 12.30
N GLU A 105 -3.19 11.42 13.38
CA GLU A 105 -3.69 10.20 14.04
C GLU A 105 -4.58 10.55 15.22
N GLU A 106 -5.75 9.92 15.28
CA GLU A 106 -6.68 10.04 16.41
C GLU A 106 -7.32 8.70 16.73
N GLU A 107 -7.48 8.39 18.02
CA GLU A 107 -8.25 7.23 18.47
C GLU A 107 -9.76 7.49 18.28
N GLN A 108 -10.46 6.54 17.65
CA GLN A 108 -11.90 6.63 17.41
C GLN A 108 -12.61 5.34 17.87
N PRO A 109 -13.85 5.43 18.38
CA PRO A 109 -14.68 4.24 18.51
C PRO A 109 -14.85 3.56 17.14
N PHE A 110 -14.59 2.26 17.06
CA PHE A 110 -14.63 1.52 15.79
C PHE A 110 -15.99 1.65 15.08
N SER A 111 -17.08 1.63 15.85
CA SER A 111 -18.44 1.82 15.32
C SER A 111 -18.61 3.14 14.58
N SER A 112 -18.10 4.24 15.16
CA SER A 112 -18.15 5.59 14.58
C SER A 112 -17.29 5.70 13.32
N PHE A 113 -16.09 5.11 13.34
CA PHE A 113 -15.23 5.03 12.17
C PHE A 113 -15.89 4.25 11.02
N LEU A 114 -16.50 3.10 11.32
CA LEU A 114 -17.21 2.30 10.33
C LEU A 114 -18.49 2.98 9.82
N ASP A 115 -19.23 3.68 10.68
CA ASP A 115 -20.36 4.52 10.27
C ASP A 115 -19.91 5.61 9.31
N TYR A 116 -18.76 6.24 9.56
CA TYR A 116 -18.19 7.20 8.64
C TYR A 116 -17.90 6.57 7.27
N LEU A 117 -17.24 5.40 7.21
CA LEU A 117 -16.92 4.74 5.94
C LEU A 117 -18.19 4.34 5.16
N THR A 118 -19.17 3.76 5.85
CA THR A 118 -20.40 3.26 5.21
C THR A 118 -21.39 4.36 4.82
N SER A 119 -21.47 5.44 5.59
CA SER A 119 -22.33 6.59 5.25
C SER A 119 -21.80 7.40 4.05
N SER A 120 -20.49 7.41 3.85
CA SER A 120 -19.81 8.12 2.75
C SER A 120 -20.13 7.55 1.35
N HIS A 121 -20.72 6.35 1.26
CA HIS A 121 -21.17 5.74 0.01
C HIS A 121 -22.61 6.12 -0.40
N SER A 122 -23.38 6.83 0.44
CA SER A 122 -24.83 6.99 0.26
C SER A 122 -25.31 8.30 -0.38
N SER A 123 -24.42 9.26 -0.69
CA SER A 123 -24.77 10.43 -1.50
C SER A 123 -23.52 11.13 -2.02
N SER A 124 -23.69 12.06 -2.95
CA SER A 124 -22.73 13.00 -3.56
C SER A 124 -22.00 13.93 -2.55
N SER A 125 -21.51 13.37 -1.43
CA SER A 125 -21.07 14.08 -0.22
C SER A 125 -19.61 13.80 0.16
N LEU A 126 -18.82 13.12 -0.68
CA LEU A 126 -17.36 13.05 -0.49
C LEU A 126 -16.73 14.46 -0.51
N GLU A 127 -17.29 15.38 -1.30
CA GLU A 127 -16.92 16.80 -1.30
C GLU A 127 -17.36 17.53 -0.02
N SER A 128 -18.27 16.96 0.80
CA SER A 128 -18.88 17.66 1.94
C SER A 128 -18.31 17.27 3.31
N ARG A 129 -17.33 16.35 3.40
CA ARG A 129 -16.77 15.91 4.69
C ARG A 129 -15.33 16.29 4.97
N GLY A 130 -14.64 16.98 4.06
CA GLY A 130 -13.34 17.66 4.31
C GLY A 130 -12.14 16.79 4.70
N GLU A 131 -12.36 15.52 5.03
CA GLU A 131 -11.35 14.59 5.54
C GLU A 131 -11.64 13.17 5.05
N VAL A 132 -10.58 12.39 4.88
CA VAL A 132 -10.54 10.97 4.56
C VAL A 132 -9.93 10.21 5.73
N ARG A 133 -10.56 9.10 6.13
CA ARG A 133 -10.15 8.27 7.27
C ARG A 133 -9.67 6.91 6.81
N TYR A 134 -8.58 6.43 7.40
CA TYR A 134 -7.98 5.14 7.09
C TYR A 134 -7.40 4.48 8.35
N ALA A 135 -7.85 3.28 8.70
CA ALA A 135 -7.23 2.47 9.75
C ALA A 135 -6.08 1.69 9.11
N GLN A 136 -4.84 2.12 9.37
CA GLN A 136 -3.65 1.66 8.65
C GLN A 136 -2.40 1.48 9.51
N THR A 137 -2.55 1.34 10.82
CA THR A 137 -1.41 1.15 11.74
C THR A 137 -0.61 -0.11 11.36
N GLN A 138 0.62 0.04 10.89
CA GLN A 138 1.40 -1.09 10.33
C GLN A 138 2.33 -1.77 11.35
N ASN A 139 1.98 -1.75 12.62
CA ASN A 139 2.84 -2.20 13.72
C ASN A 139 2.22 -3.40 14.45
N ASP A 140 1.93 -4.45 13.69
CA ASP A 140 1.30 -5.67 14.18
C ASP A 140 -0.11 -5.46 14.73
N ASN A 141 -0.88 -4.58 14.08
CA ASN A 141 -2.14 -4.10 14.65
C ASN A 141 -3.20 -5.21 14.76
N LEU A 142 -3.17 -6.26 13.94
CA LEU A 142 -4.20 -7.32 14.01
C LEU A 142 -4.06 -8.15 15.27
N ARG A 143 -2.83 -8.46 15.69
CA ARG A 143 -2.56 -9.21 16.93
C ARG A 143 -2.76 -8.36 18.18
N ASN A 144 -2.71 -7.03 18.06
CA ASN A 144 -2.83 -6.09 19.17
C ASN A 144 -4.19 -5.38 19.17
N GLU A 145 -4.35 -4.35 18.35
CA GLU A 145 -5.53 -3.47 18.24
C GLU A 145 -6.81 -4.24 17.85
N TYR A 146 -6.71 -5.26 16.99
CA TYR A 146 -7.85 -6.04 16.49
C TYR A 146 -7.84 -7.51 16.95
N SER A 147 -7.25 -7.79 18.12
CA SER A 147 -7.00 -9.15 18.61
C SER A 147 -8.23 -10.08 18.64
N SER A 148 -9.45 -9.54 18.84
CA SER A 148 -10.70 -10.31 18.80
C SER A 148 -11.00 -10.93 17.42
N LEU A 149 -10.43 -10.36 16.36
CA LEU A 149 -10.57 -10.83 14.98
C LEU A 149 -9.48 -11.83 14.56
N TYR A 150 -8.34 -11.86 15.27
CA TYR A 150 -7.15 -12.61 14.83
C TYR A 150 -7.39 -14.11 14.63
N SER A 151 -8.26 -14.73 15.44
CA SER A 151 -8.61 -16.16 15.31
C SER A 151 -9.30 -16.52 13.98
N GLN A 152 -9.70 -15.54 13.17
CA GLN A 152 -10.40 -15.72 11.89
C GLN A 152 -9.48 -15.69 10.67
N VAL A 153 -8.18 -15.49 10.89
CA VAL A 153 -7.12 -15.58 9.89
C VAL A 153 -6.07 -16.60 10.36
N PRO A 154 -5.31 -17.23 9.46
CA PRO A 154 -4.19 -18.06 9.88
C PRO A 154 -3.09 -17.19 10.55
N PRO A 155 -2.35 -17.72 11.53
CA PRO A 155 -1.29 -16.98 12.21
C PRO A 155 -0.08 -16.69 11.30
N SER A 156 0.08 -17.46 10.23
CA SER A 156 1.08 -17.29 9.19
C SER A 156 0.68 -18.02 7.91
N ILE A 157 1.33 -17.69 6.79
CA ILE A 157 1.11 -18.32 5.49
C ILE A 157 2.06 -19.51 5.34
N PRO A 158 1.57 -20.77 5.26
CA PRO A 158 2.43 -21.95 5.36
C PRO A 158 3.55 -22.01 4.33
N PHE A 159 3.27 -21.73 3.05
CA PHE A 159 4.31 -21.79 2.02
C PHE A 159 5.45 -20.79 2.29
N ALA A 160 5.12 -19.57 2.72
CA ALA A 160 6.09 -18.53 3.00
C ALA A 160 6.88 -18.81 4.29
N ARG A 161 6.19 -19.16 5.39
CA ARG A 161 6.82 -19.49 6.67
C ARG A 161 7.80 -20.65 6.54
N ILE A 162 7.42 -21.71 5.83
CA ILE A 162 8.26 -22.90 5.67
C ILE A 162 9.47 -22.58 4.79
N ALA A 163 9.26 -21.87 3.69
CA ALA A 163 10.31 -21.47 2.76
C ALA A 163 11.35 -20.54 3.38
N LEU A 164 10.89 -19.47 4.04
CA LEU A 164 11.74 -18.44 4.67
C LEU A 164 12.25 -18.86 6.06
N GLN A 165 11.73 -19.96 6.61
CA GLN A 165 12.00 -20.45 7.97
C GLN A 165 11.81 -19.37 9.04
N LYS A 166 10.81 -18.51 8.84
CA LYS A 166 10.54 -17.35 9.71
C LYS A 166 9.04 -17.15 9.88
N GLU A 167 8.63 -16.82 11.10
CA GLU A 167 7.28 -16.32 11.37
C GLU A 167 7.16 -14.85 10.90
N PRO A 168 5.95 -14.36 10.59
CA PRO A 168 5.76 -12.97 10.25
C PRO A 168 6.14 -12.06 11.43
N ASP A 169 6.93 -11.02 11.14
CA ASP A 169 7.28 -9.99 12.13
C ASP A 169 6.03 -9.22 12.57
N ALA A 170 5.11 -8.94 11.64
CA ALA A 170 3.84 -8.26 11.87
C ALA A 170 2.71 -8.91 11.06
N VAL A 171 1.49 -8.87 11.61
CA VAL A 171 0.24 -9.17 10.91
C VAL A 171 -0.65 -7.94 11.04
N ASN A 172 -0.94 -7.31 9.91
CA ASN A 172 -1.64 -6.03 9.86
C ASN A 172 -3.02 -6.17 9.21
N LEU A 173 -3.96 -5.34 9.65
CA LEU A 173 -5.28 -5.16 9.10
C LEU A 173 -5.43 -3.71 8.61
N TRP A 174 -5.95 -3.56 7.40
CA TRP A 174 -6.24 -2.27 6.78
C TRP A 174 -7.74 -2.14 6.50
N ILE A 175 -8.33 -1.02 6.90
CA ILE A 175 -9.74 -0.71 6.63
C ILE A 175 -9.83 0.75 6.19
N GLY A 176 -10.25 1.01 4.96
CA GLY A 176 -10.31 2.36 4.39
C GLY A 176 -11.41 2.50 3.35
N SER A 177 -11.45 3.66 2.71
CA SER A 177 -12.37 3.95 1.61
C SER A 177 -11.64 3.99 0.27
N SER A 178 -12.39 4.13 -0.83
CA SER A 178 -11.81 4.34 -2.16
C SER A 178 -11.03 5.65 -2.30
N ALA A 179 -11.16 6.59 -1.34
CA ALA A 179 -10.38 7.82 -1.32
C ALA A 179 -9.01 7.64 -0.67
N SER A 180 -8.77 6.54 0.05
CA SER A 180 -7.50 6.26 0.72
C SER A 180 -6.47 5.74 -0.29
N VAL A 181 -5.39 6.51 -0.51
CA VAL A 181 -4.32 6.18 -1.46
C VAL A 181 -2.98 6.16 -0.72
N THR A 182 -2.28 5.04 -0.82
CA THR A 182 -0.89 4.93 -0.34
C THR A 182 0.04 5.36 -1.47
N ALA A 183 0.92 6.32 -1.21
CA ALA A 183 1.88 6.81 -2.20
C ALA A 183 2.87 5.71 -2.61
N LEU A 184 3.52 5.87 -3.78
CA LEU A 184 4.57 4.96 -4.22
C LEU A 184 5.72 4.95 -3.19
N HIS A 185 6.03 3.76 -2.68
CA HIS A 185 7.08 3.51 -1.70
C HIS A 185 7.58 2.08 -1.86
N ARG A 186 8.53 1.68 -1.02
CA ARG A 186 9.07 0.32 -0.95
C ARG A 186 9.21 -0.13 0.49
N ASP A 187 9.10 -1.43 0.71
CA ASP A 187 9.33 -2.07 2.01
C ASP A 187 10.53 -3.03 1.96
N ASN A 188 11.16 -3.22 3.12
CA ASN A 188 12.24 -4.20 3.28
C ASN A 188 11.72 -5.59 3.70
N TYR A 189 10.45 -5.89 3.43
CA TYR A 189 9.75 -7.10 3.88
C TYR A 189 9.26 -7.95 2.71
N GLU A 190 9.28 -9.27 2.88
CA GLU A 190 8.53 -10.19 2.02
C GLU A 190 7.06 -10.14 2.43
N ASN A 191 6.24 -9.44 1.65
CA ASN A 191 4.86 -9.15 2.03
C ASN A 191 3.89 -10.12 1.34
N VAL A 192 2.94 -10.66 2.11
CA VAL A 192 1.82 -11.45 1.58
C VAL A 192 0.54 -10.70 1.91
N TYR A 193 -0.02 -10.03 0.91
CA TYR A 193 -1.21 -9.20 1.05
C TYR A 193 -2.46 -10.01 0.67
N VAL A 194 -3.46 -10.03 1.54
CA VAL A 194 -4.72 -10.77 1.29
C VAL A 194 -5.90 -9.80 1.29
N GLN A 195 -6.67 -9.82 0.20
CA GLN A 195 -7.87 -9.01 0.10
C GLN A 195 -9.07 -9.73 0.73
N VAL A 196 -9.58 -9.22 1.85
CA VAL A 196 -10.69 -9.88 2.57
C VAL A 196 -12.06 -9.47 2.04
N ALA A 197 -12.28 -8.18 1.77
CA ALA A 197 -13.55 -7.64 1.31
C ALA A 197 -13.36 -6.38 0.45
N GLY A 198 -14.14 -6.23 -0.63
CA GLY A 198 -13.91 -5.17 -1.62
C GLY A 198 -12.70 -5.47 -2.51
N GLN A 199 -12.15 -4.45 -3.15
CA GLN A 199 -11.02 -4.57 -4.09
C GLN A 199 -9.84 -3.72 -3.62
N LYS A 200 -8.63 -4.19 -3.95
CA LYS A 200 -7.39 -3.40 -3.82
C LYS A 200 -6.66 -3.36 -5.16
N HIS A 201 -6.30 -2.15 -5.58
CA HIS A 201 -5.54 -1.92 -6.79
C HIS A 201 -4.10 -1.58 -6.43
N PHE A 202 -3.15 -2.32 -6.99
CA PHE A 202 -1.72 -2.09 -6.85
C PHE A 202 -1.12 -1.63 -8.17
N VAL A 203 -0.19 -0.68 -8.08
CA VAL A 203 0.74 -0.34 -9.15
C VAL A 203 2.13 -0.65 -8.63
N LEU A 204 2.80 -1.62 -9.24
CA LEU A 204 4.08 -2.15 -8.79
C LEU A 204 5.18 -1.79 -9.77
N LEU A 205 6.37 -1.51 -9.23
CA LEU A 205 7.59 -1.31 -10.00
C LEU A 205 8.66 -2.26 -9.46
N PRO A 206 9.45 -2.92 -10.31
CA PRO A 206 10.59 -3.68 -9.81
C PRO A 206 11.59 -2.72 -9.15
N ALA A 207 12.36 -3.19 -8.17
CA ALA A 207 13.39 -2.40 -7.49
C ALA A 207 14.39 -1.71 -8.46
N LEU A 208 14.61 -2.35 -9.62
CA LEU A 208 15.46 -1.83 -10.71
C LEU A 208 14.96 -0.49 -11.28
N CYS A 209 13.68 -0.18 -11.13
CA CYS A 209 13.08 1.09 -11.54
C CYS A 209 13.32 2.25 -10.54
N GLN A 210 14.17 2.10 -9.51
CA GLN A 210 14.52 3.21 -8.62
C GLN A 210 14.92 4.51 -9.34
N PRO A 211 15.69 4.49 -10.46
CA PRO A 211 16.01 5.72 -11.20
C PRO A 211 14.78 6.43 -11.82
N CYS A 212 13.65 5.72 -11.94
CA CYS A 212 12.40 6.23 -12.50
C CYS A 212 11.58 7.04 -11.48
N VAL A 213 11.74 6.79 -10.18
CA VAL A 213 10.78 7.26 -9.15
C VAL A 213 11.09 8.65 -8.58
N ASN A 214 12.18 9.27 -9.03
CA ASN A 214 12.63 10.59 -8.58
C ASN A 214 12.67 10.68 -7.05
N GLU A 215 13.40 9.79 -6.37
CA GLU A 215 13.50 9.84 -4.91
C GLU A 215 14.23 11.13 -4.47
N GLN A 216 13.65 11.85 -3.50
CA GLN A 216 14.22 13.07 -2.95
C GLN A 216 14.11 13.10 -1.42
N GLU A 217 15.04 13.82 -0.79
CA GLU A 217 15.05 14.11 0.64
C GLU A 217 14.01 15.20 0.96
N LEU A 218 12.90 14.81 1.59
CA LEU A 218 11.80 15.71 1.94
C LEU A 218 11.83 16.10 3.41
N GLU A 219 11.47 17.35 3.70
CA GLU A 219 11.26 17.79 5.09
C GLU A 219 10.02 17.08 5.68
N PRO A 220 10.10 16.50 6.89
CA PRO A 220 8.96 15.87 7.52
C PRO A 220 7.95 16.90 8.03
N ALA A 221 6.67 16.63 7.79
CA ALA A 221 5.54 17.39 8.30
C ALA A 221 4.41 16.45 8.73
N SER A 222 3.56 16.91 9.65
CA SER A 222 2.37 16.18 10.09
C SER A 222 1.13 17.05 9.91
N TYR A 223 0.01 16.42 9.54
CA TYR A 223 -1.28 17.07 9.67
C TYR A 223 -1.66 17.23 11.15
N VAL A 224 -2.01 18.45 11.53
CA VAL A 224 -2.48 18.80 12.88
C VAL A 224 -3.86 19.43 12.78
N ARG A 225 -4.75 19.06 13.69
CA ARG A 225 -6.10 19.59 13.78
C ARG A 225 -6.11 20.93 14.52
N GLU A 226 -6.39 22.02 13.80
CA GLU A 226 -6.49 23.38 14.32
C GLU A 226 -7.86 23.97 14.02
N ALA A 227 -8.63 24.32 15.07
CA ALA A 227 -9.96 24.92 14.94
C ALA A 227 -10.97 24.13 14.07
N GLY A 228 -10.76 22.81 13.94
CA GLY A 228 -11.59 21.91 13.14
C GLY A 228 -10.98 21.52 11.79
N ASP A 229 -9.98 22.26 11.30
CA ASP A 229 -9.33 22.02 10.01
C ASP A 229 -7.98 21.31 10.18
N LEU A 230 -7.58 20.52 9.19
CA LEU A 230 -6.25 19.91 9.13
C LEU A 230 -5.26 20.83 8.41
N ARG A 231 -4.12 21.09 9.06
CA ARG A 231 -3.03 21.91 8.51
C ARG A 231 -1.69 21.20 8.66
N LEU A 232 -0.80 21.42 7.69
CA LEU A 232 0.55 20.85 7.73
C LEU A 232 1.45 21.67 8.63
N GLN A 233 1.93 21.04 9.70
CA GLN A 233 2.97 21.57 10.56
C GLN A 233 4.29 20.86 10.26
N SER A 234 5.38 21.62 10.16
CA SER A 234 6.71 21.03 10.00
C SER A 234 7.14 20.39 11.32
N ASP A 235 7.62 19.15 11.26
CA ASP A 235 8.06 18.43 12.46
C ASP A 235 9.49 18.80 12.85
N GLY A 236 10.28 19.26 11.88
CA GLY A 236 11.73 19.36 12.00
C GLY A 236 12.41 17.99 12.07
N GLY A 237 13.74 18.00 12.13
CA GLY A 237 14.54 16.77 12.19
C GLY A 237 15.13 16.39 10.84
N ASP A 238 15.49 15.11 10.71
CA ASP A 238 16.13 14.59 9.51
C ASP A 238 15.13 14.49 8.35
N LYS A 239 15.64 14.72 7.14
CA LYS A 239 14.86 14.56 5.92
C LYS A 239 14.56 13.08 5.66
N VAL A 240 13.46 12.85 4.95
CA VAL A 240 12.96 11.53 4.60
C VAL A 240 13.17 11.32 3.10
N PRO A 241 13.97 10.34 2.65
CA PRO A 241 14.03 9.97 1.25
C PRO A 241 12.70 9.34 0.83
N PHE A 242 12.05 9.92 -0.17
CA PHE A 242 10.76 9.44 -0.65
C PHE A 242 10.59 9.64 -2.17
N ALA A 243 9.92 8.70 -2.82
CA ALA A 243 9.60 8.78 -4.24
C ALA A 243 8.58 9.89 -4.51
N ILE A 244 8.93 10.85 -5.37
CA ILE A 244 8.02 11.98 -5.68
C ILE A 244 7.37 11.89 -7.06
N TRP A 245 7.74 10.90 -7.86
CA TRP A 245 7.08 10.56 -9.14
C TRP A 245 5.95 9.55 -8.92
N ASP A 246 4.86 9.75 -9.65
CA ASP A 246 3.70 8.86 -9.67
C ASP A 246 3.47 8.34 -11.10
N PRO A 247 3.50 7.02 -11.34
CA PRO A 247 3.24 6.45 -12.66
C PRO A 247 1.83 6.72 -13.20
N ASP A 248 0.85 7.06 -12.35
CA ASP A 248 -0.49 7.48 -12.78
C ASP A 248 -0.53 8.95 -13.21
N ASN A 249 0.51 9.72 -12.88
CA ASN A 249 0.71 11.10 -13.31
C ASN A 249 2.08 11.25 -14.01
N PRO A 250 2.30 10.56 -15.16
CA PRO A 250 3.63 10.23 -15.66
C PRO A 250 4.50 11.43 -16.06
N THR A 251 3.91 12.60 -16.28
CA THR A 251 4.63 13.84 -16.64
C THR A 251 5.04 14.68 -15.43
N LEU A 252 4.38 14.51 -14.28
CA LEU A 252 4.65 15.30 -13.08
C LEU A 252 5.83 14.70 -12.35
N ARG A 253 6.88 15.50 -12.09
CA ARG A 253 8.08 15.09 -11.33
C ARG A 253 8.78 13.86 -11.93
N SER A 254 8.67 13.64 -13.24
CA SER A 254 9.38 12.57 -13.94
C SER A 254 10.89 12.82 -13.96
N THR A 255 11.68 11.75 -13.91
CA THR A 255 13.10 11.77 -14.29
C THR A 255 13.25 11.57 -15.81
N LYS A 256 14.48 11.61 -16.31
CA LYS A 256 14.76 11.20 -17.69
C LYS A 256 14.48 9.71 -17.93
N TYR A 257 14.42 8.87 -16.88
CA TYR A 257 14.18 7.43 -16.99
C TYR A 257 12.71 7.04 -16.80
N SER A 258 11.86 7.89 -16.22
CA SER A 258 10.48 7.51 -15.85
C SER A 258 9.65 6.94 -17.00
N HIS A 259 9.87 7.40 -18.23
CA HIS A 259 9.18 6.88 -19.41
C HIS A 259 9.59 5.46 -19.82
N LEU A 260 10.70 4.95 -19.29
CA LEU A 260 11.16 3.57 -19.47
C LEU A 260 10.50 2.61 -18.47
N ALA A 261 9.88 3.12 -17.40
CA ALA A 261 9.19 2.28 -16.44
C ALA A 261 8.00 1.57 -17.09
N ARG A 262 7.80 0.29 -16.74
CA ARG A 262 6.62 -0.50 -17.13
C ARG A 262 5.88 -0.96 -15.87
N PRO A 263 4.99 -0.13 -15.30
CA PRO A 263 4.30 -0.46 -14.07
C PRO A 263 3.42 -1.71 -14.25
N LEU A 264 3.52 -2.66 -13.32
CA LEU A 264 2.61 -3.79 -13.26
C LEU A 264 1.35 -3.37 -12.49
N ARG A 265 0.17 -3.71 -13.01
CA ARG A 265 -1.10 -3.37 -12.36
C ARG A 265 -1.83 -4.62 -11.93
N VAL A 266 -2.18 -4.69 -10.65
CA VAL A 266 -2.87 -5.84 -10.06
C VAL A 266 -4.14 -5.36 -9.39
N THR A 267 -5.25 -6.05 -9.64
CA THR A 267 -6.47 -5.91 -8.84
C THR A 267 -6.69 -7.21 -8.08
N LEU A 268 -6.83 -7.11 -6.77
CA LEU A 268 -7.17 -8.21 -5.88
C LEU A 268 -8.67 -8.18 -5.59
N GLU A 269 -9.32 -9.32 -5.79
CA GLU A 269 -10.70 -9.60 -5.40
C GLU A 269 -10.75 -10.26 -4.01
N PRO A 270 -11.92 -10.31 -3.35
CA PRO A 270 -12.06 -11.03 -2.08
C PRO A 270 -11.57 -12.48 -2.17
N GLY A 271 -10.58 -12.82 -1.34
CA GLY A 271 -9.92 -14.12 -1.29
C GLY A 271 -8.60 -14.20 -2.04
N ASP A 272 -8.24 -13.20 -2.86
CA ASP A 272 -6.95 -13.20 -3.54
C ASP A 272 -5.78 -12.88 -2.60
N MET A 273 -4.63 -13.48 -2.90
CA MET A 273 -3.38 -13.31 -2.16
C MET A 273 -2.28 -12.83 -3.11
N LEU A 274 -1.71 -11.64 -2.86
CA LEU A 274 -0.55 -11.12 -3.57
C LEU A 274 0.71 -11.38 -2.75
N TYR A 275 1.68 -12.07 -3.34
CA TYR A 275 3.06 -11.96 -2.87
C TYR A 275 3.70 -10.71 -3.48
N LEU A 276 4.04 -9.76 -2.63
CA LEU A 276 4.77 -8.53 -2.95
C LEU A 276 6.20 -8.68 -2.40
N PRO A 277 7.19 -8.91 -3.28
CA PRO A 277 8.56 -9.15 -2.84
C PRO A 277 9.16 -7.90 -2.19
N ALA A 278 10.15 -8.09 -1.32
CA ALA A 278 10.89 -6.97 -0.75
C ALA A 278 11.46 -6.06 -1.85
N MET A 279 11.48 -4.74 -1.58
CA MET A 279 12.03 -3.67 -2.42
C MET A 279 11.26 -3.33 -3.72
N TRP A 280 10.14 -3.99 -3.99
CA TRP A 280 9.19 -3.57 -5.04
C TRP A 280 8.43 -2.30 -4.67
#